data_AF-A0A1I6G1H7-F1
#
_entry.id   AF-A0A1I6G1H7-F1
#
_cell.length_a   1.000
_cell.length_b   1.000
_cell.length_c   1.000
_cell.angle_alpha   90.00
_cell.angle_beta   90.00
_cell.angle_gamma   90.00
#
_symmetry.space_group_name_H-M   'P 1'
#
loop_
_entity.id
_entity.type
_entity.pdbx_description
1 polymer ?
#
loop_
_entity_poly.entity_id
_entity_poly.type
_entity_poly.pdbx_seq_one_letter_code
_entity_poly.pdbx_strand_id
1 'polypeptide(L)'
;MKRVVIVIISLGVIAAAAWNWGGAIAQHGMMSGHHGGNAQTHDEVRMPMLNGRDTTPEEVEDLRALFTEHRALTRSVTNLPNGIRTLTETKDPALLEALFNHAVGMIDRVDSQRDPQVPIQSPTLDYLFAHPDRISTEIEPTDFGLIVTQTSDDPKMVEALQTHAAEVSDLAARGMQSVHESMMGRHHTN
;
A
#
# COMPACT_ATOMS: atom_id res chain seq x y z
N MET A 1 -4.73 -2.76 -28.07
CA MET A 1 -5.88 -3.42 -27.39
C MET A 1 -5.35 -3.91 -26.05
N LYS A 2 -5.64 -3.20 -24.96
CA LYS A 2 -5.14 -3.54 -23.62
C LYS A 2 -5.93 -4.73 -23.08
N ARG A 3 -5.25 -5.74 -22.53
CA ARG A 3 -5.88 -6.92 -21.94
C ARG A 3 -5.63 -6.88 -20.44
N VAL A 4 -6.57 -6.31 -19.68
CA VAL A 4 -6.66 -6.65 -18.25
C VAL A 4 -7.26 -8.06 -18.22
N VAL A 5 -6.42 -9.06 -17.95
CA VAL A 5 -6.87 -10.45 -17.82
C VAL A 5 -7.06 -10.72 -16.34
N ILE A 6 -8.31 -10.80 -15.90
CA ILE A 6 -8.67 -11.22 -14.55
C ILE A 6 -8.95 -12.72 -14.63
N VAL A 7 -8.03 -13.54 -14.11
CA VAL A 7 -8.23 -15.00 -14.00
C VAL A 7 -8.86 -15.29 -12.64
N ILE A 8 -10.17 -15.56 -12.62
CA ILE A 8 -10.91 -15.92 -11.40
C ILE A 8 -11.05 -17.43 -11.34
N ILE A 9 -10.29 -18.09 -10.45
CA ILE A 9 -10.54 -19.48 -10.06
C ILE A 9 -11.28 -19.42 -8.72
N SER A 10 -12.59 -19.68 -8.75
CA SER A 10 -13.46 -19.64 -7.57
C SER A 10 -13.75 -21.04 -7.04
N LEU A 11 -13.34 -21.30 -5.80
CA LEU A 11 -13.87 -22.37 -4.95
C LEU A 11 -14.34 -21.72 -3.66
N GLY A 12 -15.67 -21.66 -3.48
CA GLY A 12 -16.29 -21.01 -2.33
C GLY A 12 -16.27 -21.85 -1.06
N VAL A 13 -16.59 -21.19 0.06
CA VAL A 13 -17.65 -21.55 1.03
C VAL A 13 -17.77 -20.44 2.08
N ILE A 14 -19.02 -20.18 2.44
CA ILE A 14 -19.58 -19.18 3.36
C ILE A 14 -19.27 -19.53 4.82
N ALA A 15 -19.04 -18.53 5.68
CA ALA A 15 -19.47 -18.57 7.08
C ALA A 15 -19.60 -17.16 7.70
N ALA A 16 -20.78 -16.89 8.25
CA ALA A 16 -21.15 -15.68 9.00
C ALA A 16 -21.05 -15.92 10.52
N ALA A 17 -20.73 -14.88 11.29
CA ALA A 17 -21.18 -14.61 12.69
C ALA A 17 -20.44 -13.36 13.22
N ALA A 18 -21.10 -12.22 13.42
CA ALA A 18 -21.88 -11.81 14.61
C ALA A 18 -21.04 -11.18 15.74
N TRP A 19 -21.38 -9.91 16.04
CA TRP A 19 -20.80 -9.00 17.03
C TRP A 19 -20.86 -9.47 18.49
N ASN A 20 -19.93 -8.96 19.32
CA ASN A 20 -20.19 -8.75 20.74
C ASN A 20 -19.48 -7.49 21.28
N TRP A 21 -20.18 -6.79 22.17
CA TRP A 21 -19.91 -5.46 22.72
C TRP A 21 -19.47 -5.61 24.18
N GLY A 22 -18.48 -4.86 24.65
CA GLY A 22 -18.30 -4.65 26.09
C GLY A 22 -16.97 -4.04 26.52
N GLY A 23 -17.03 -2.93 27.28
CA GLY A 23 -16.10 -2.71 28.39
C GLY A 23 -15.41 -1.34 28.55
N ALA A 24 -16.05 -0.49 29.36
CA ALA A 24 -15.47 0.40 30.39
C ALA A 24 -14.55 1.60 30.05
N ILE A 25 -15.04 2.76 30.49
CA ILE A 25 -14.36 4.04 30.72
C ILE A 25 -13.38 3.91 31.90
N ALA A 26 -12.17 4.45 31.74
CA ALA A 26 -11.32 4.86 32.85
C ALA A 26 -10.71 6.24 32.56
N GLN A 27 -11.22 7.27 33.24
CA GLN A 27 -10.56 8.57 33.38
C GLN A 27 -9.50 8.47 34.48
N HIS A 28 -8.27 8.86 34.18
CA HIS A 28 -7.35 9.42 35.19
C HIS A 28 -6.34 10.32 34.49
N GLY A 29 -6.33 11.60 34.86
CA GLY A 29 -5.34 12.57 34.39
C GLY A 29 -4.03 12.49 35.16
N MET A 30 -2.99 13.15 34.63
CA MET A 30 -2.14 14.13 35.33
C MET A 30 -0.90 14.49 34.48
N MET A 31 -0.59 15.79 34.49
CA MET A 31 0.74 16.43 34.38
C MET A 31 1.34 16.76 33.00
N SER A 32 1.17 18.05 32.69
CA SER A 32 2.00 18.89 31.81
C SER A 32 3.49 18.78 32.17
N GLY A 33 4.29 18.34 31.22
CA GLY A 33 5.75 18.51 31.19
C GLY A 33 6.17 19.12 29.85
N HIS A 34 6.58 20.39 29.88
CA HIS A 34 7.23 21.06 28.76
C HIS A 34 8.63 20.47 28.57
N HIS A 35 8.85 19.75 27.47
CA HIS A 35 10.20 19.50 26.93
C HIS A 35 10.28 19.98 25.49
N GLY A 36 11.11 20.99 25.28
CA GLY A 36 11.51 21.47 23.96
C GLY A 36 12.42 20.46 23.28
N GLY A 37 12.05 20.12 22.05
CA GLY A 37 12.82 19.36 21.09
C GLY A 37 12.00 19.33 19.81
N ASN A 38 12.56 19.84 18.72
CA ASN A 38 11.88 20.00 17.43
C ASN A 38 11.77 18.65 16.70
N ALA A 39 11.22 17.63 17.37
CA ALA A 39 10.78 16.39 16.76
C ALA A 39 9.28 16.53 16.55
N GLN A 40 8.85 16.84 15.32
CA GLN A 40 7.44 16.73 14.98
C GLN A 40 7.04 15.27 15.23
N THR A 41 6.33 15.05 16.33
CA THR A 41 5.76 13.74 16.63
C THR A 41 4.68 13.52 15.58
N HIS A 42 4.98 12.74 14.55
CA HIS A 42 4.00 12.41 13.53
C HIS A 42 2.87 11.63 14.18
N ASP A 43 1.63 11.96 13.83
CA ASP A 43 0.46 11.25 14.33
C ASP A 43 0.37 9.89 13.63
N GLU A 44 1.03 8.89 14.23
CA GLU A 44 1.05 7.51 13.72
C GLU A 44 -0.27 6.78 13.91
N VAL A 45 -1.20 7.33 14.70
CA VAL A 45 -2.52 6.72 14.93
C VAL A 45 -3.50 7.15 13.85
N ARG A 46 -3.62 8.46 13.60
CA ARG A 46 -4.56 9.01 12.60
C ARG A 46 -3.96 9.12 11.21
N MET A 47 -2.62 9.05 11.09
CA MET A 47 -1.86 9.11 9.83
C MET A 47 -2.42 10.15 8.82
N PRO A 48 -2.50 11.45 9.19
CA PRO A 48 -3.14 12.46 8.34
C PRO A 48 -2.48 12.59 6.95
N MET A 49 -1.21 12.20 6.82
CA MET A 49 -0.45 12.22 5.57
C MET A 49 -0.84 11.12 4.57
N LEU A 50 -1.81 10.27 4.91
CA LEU A 50 -2.45 9.33 3.97
C LEU A 50 -3.57 10.01 3.16
N ASN A 51 -4.00 11.21 3.54
CA ASN A 51 -5.04 11.94 2.81
C ASN A 51 -4.40 12.62 1.60
N GLY A 52 -4.86 12.22 0.42
CA GLY A 52 -4.47 12.79 -0.86
C GLY A 52 -5.51 13.78 -1.40
N ARG A 53 -5.33 14.15 -2.67
CA ARG A 53 -6.19 15.06 -3.43
C ARG A 53 -7.65 14.58 -3.51
N ASP A 54 -7.86 13.28 -3.71
CA ASP A 54 -9.18 12.67 -3.88
C ASP A 54 -9.27 11.27 -3.25
N THR A 55 -8.51 11.02 -2.18
CA THR A 55 -8.62 9.77 -1.41
C THR A 55 -9.94 9.74 -0.65
N THR A 56 -10.64 8.62 -0.70
CA THR A 56 -11.83 8.34 0.08
C THR A 56 -11.48 7.92 1.51
N PRO A 57 -12.40 8.05 2.49
CA PRO A 57 -12.19 7.51 3.83
C PRO A 57 -11.84 6.02 3.84
N GLU A 58 -12.45 5.24 2.96
CA GLU A 58 -12.21 3.80 2.81
C GLU A 58 -10.79 3.53 2.31
N GLU A 59 -10.32 4.23 1.27
CA GLU A 59 -8.94 4.08 0.77
C GLU A 59 -7.89 4.47 1.82
N VAL A 60 -8.16 5.51 2.60
CA VAL A 60 -7.28 5.92 3.71
C VAL A 60 -7.25 4.84 4.79
N GLU A 61 -8.39 4.23 5.11
CA GLU A 61 -8.49 3.18 6.11
C GLU A 61 -7.76 1.89 5.69
N ASP A 62 -7.94 1.46 4.43
CA ASP A 62 -7.21 0.31 3.87
C ASP A 62 -5.70 0.54 3.92
N LEU A 63 -5.24 1.72 3.49
CA LEU A 63 -3.82 2.07 3.51
C LEU A 63 -3.29 2.14 4.94
N ARG A 64 -4.05 2.71 5.87
CA ARG A 64 -3.70 2.77 7.30
C ARG A 64 -3.55 1.36 7.87
N ALA A 65 -4.47 0.45 7.59
CA ALA A 65 -4.40 -0.94 8.03
C ALA A 65 -3.12 -1.64 7.52
N LEU A 66 -2.76 -1.44 6.25
CA LEU A 66 -1.54 -2.00 5.67
C LEU A 66 -0.27 -1.46 6.34
N PHE A 67 -0.26 -0.19 6.74
CA PHE A 67 0.86 0.39 7.48
C PHE A 67 0.95 -0.09 8.92
N THR A 68 -0.17 -0.17 9.64
CA THR A 68 -0.18 -0.56 11.07
C THR A 68 0.06 -2.04 11.26
N GLU A 69 -0.55 -2.88 10.40
CA GLU A 69 -0.51 -4.34 10.50
C GLU A 69 0.52 -4.98 9.56
N HIS A 70 1.46 -4.19 9.04
CA HIS A 70 2.44 -4.63 8.03
C HIS A 70 3.20 -5.92 8.41
N ARG A 71 3.38 -6.19 9.71
CA ARG A 71 4.05 -7.40 10.22
C ARG A 71 3.27 -8.70 9.97
N ALA A 72 1.97 -8.60 9.72
CA ALA A 72 1.13 -9.73 9.35
C ALA A 72 1.15 -9.99 7.82
N LEU A 73 1.87 -9.19 7.04
CA LEU A 73 2.08 -9.39 5.61
C LEU A 73 3.37 -10.19 5.37
N THR A 74 3.31 -11.11 4.41
CA THR A 74 4.50 -11.69 3.78
C THR A 74 4.52 -11.27 2.32
N ARG A 75 5.65 -10.74 1.85
CA ARG A 75 5.79 -10.29 0.47
C ARG A 75 7.05 -10.84 -0.18
N SER A 76 6.94 -11.27 -1.43
CA SER A 76 8.07 -11.65 -2.28
C SER A 76 7.99 -10.98 -3.64
N VAL A 77 9.15 -10.68 -4.22
CA VAL A 77 9.29 -10.02 -5.52
C VAL A 77 10.24 -10.85 -6.39
N THR A 78 9.82 -11.14 -7.60
CA THR A 78 10.67 -11.66 -8.68
C THR A 78 10.81 -10.57 -9.73
N ASN A 79 12.04 -10.06 -9.91
CA ASN A 79 12.33 -9.16 -11.03
C ASN A 79 12.38 -9.97 -12.32
N LEU A 80 11.57 -9.56 -13.29
CA LEU A 80 11.54 -10.13 -14.63
C LEU A 80 12.38 -9.25 -15.57
N PRO A 81 12.91 -9.79 -16.67
CA PRO A 81 13.61 -8.98 -17.67
C PRO A 81 12.78 -7.81 -18.21
N ASN A 82 11.45 -7.97 -18.24
CA ASN A 82 10.49 -6.99 -18.75
C ASN A 82 9.52 -6.47 -17.66
N GLY A 83 9.85 -6.60 -16.37
CA GLY A 83 8.97 -6.11 -15.31
C GLY A 83 9.16 -6.77 -13.94
N ILE A 84 8.05 -7.07 -13.28
CA ILE A 84 7.99 -7.67 -11.94
C ILE A 84 6.87 -8.71 -11.83
N ARG A 85 7.07 -9.70 -10.97
CA ARG A 85 6.01 -10.53 -10.41
C ARG A 85 6.09 -10.49 -8.89
N THR A 86 5.00 -10.09 -8.25
CA THR A 86 4.93 -9.93 -6.79
C THR A 86 3.89 -10.87 -6.22
N LEU A 87 4.14 -11.36 -5.00
CA LEU A 87 3.18 -12.10 -4.18
C LEU A 87 3.14 -11.43 -2.81
N THR A 88 1.97 -10.98 -2.38
CA THR A 88 1.73 -10.46 -1.04
C THR A 88 0.62 -11.27 -0.40
N GLU A 89 0.85 -11.78 0.81
CA GLU A 89 -0.06 -12.68 1.51
C GLU A 89 -0.22 -12.30 2.98
N THR A 90 -1.36 -12.65 3.56
CA THR A 90 -1.64 -12.59 4.99
C THR A 90 -2.68 -13.65 5.37
N LYS A 91 -2.64 -14.06 6.64
CA LYS A 91 -3.65 -14.96 7.22
C LYS A 91 -4.74 -14.21 7.98
N ASP A 92 -4.60 -12.90 8.14
CA ASP A 92 -5.62 -12.06 8.75
C ASP A 92 -6.68 -11.70 7.70
N PRO A 93 -7.94 -12.12 7.84
CA PRO A 93 -8.99 -11.86 6.86
C PRO A 93 -9.27 -10.37 6.65
N ALA A 94 -9.18 -9.54 7.70
CA ALA A 94 -9.43 -8.11 7.59
C ALA A 94 -8.29 -7.39 6.85
N LEU A 95 -7.04 -7.81 7.11
CA LEU A 95 -5.89 -7.28 6.39
C LEU A 95 -5.85 -7.77 4.94
N LEU A 96 -6.35 -8.98 4.66
CA LEU A 96 -6.49 -9.51 3.31
C LEU A 96 -7.44 -8.63 2.49
N GLU A 97 -8.59 -8.25 3.06
CA GLU A 97 -9.53 -7.32 2.41
C GLU A 97 -8.88 -5.97 2.10
N ALA A 98 -8.19 -5.36 3.07
CA ALA A 98 -7.46 -4.10 2.87
C ALA A 98 -6.37 -4.22 1.79
N LEU A 99 -5.64 -5.33 1.76
CA LEU A 99 -4.63 -5.62 0.74
C LEU A 99 -5.24 -5.64 -0.66
N PHE A 100 -6.36 -6.36 -0.85
CA PHE A 100 -7.05 -6.45 -2.13
C PHE A 100 -7.60 -5.10 -2.56
N ASN A 101 -8.30 -4.40 -1.67
CA ASN A 101 -8.89 -3.09 -1.96
C ASN A 101 -7.82 -2.09 -2.36
N HIS A 102 -6.72 -2.02 -1.61
CA HIS A 102 -5.61 -1.13 -1.90
C HIS A 102 -4.92 -1.48 -3.22
N ALA A 103 -4.50 -2.73 -3.41
CA ALA A 103 -3.74 -3.12 -4.59
C ALA A 103 -4.55 -2.96 -5.88
N VAL A 104 -5.79 -3.46 -5.90
CA VAL A 104 -6.67 -3.35 -7.07
C VAL A 104 -7.11 -1.89 -7.29
N GLY A 105 -7.41 -1.16 -6.21
CA GLY A 105 -7.77 0.26 -6.28
C GLY A 105 -6.64 1.15 -6.82
N MET A 106 -5.38 0.89 -6.42
CA MET A 106 -4.23 1.62 -6.96
C MET A 106 -3.96 1.27 -8.43
N ILE A 107 -4.16 0.00 -8.83
CA ILE A 107 -4.06 -0.39 -10.24
C ILE A 107 -5.11 0.34 -11.08
N ASP A 108 -6.38 0.42 -10.63
CA ASP A 108 -7.42 1.20 -11.29
C ASP A 108 -7.08 2.68 -11.39
N ARG A 109 -6.53 3.26 -10.31
CA ARG A 109 -6.09 4.66 -10.30
C ARG A 109 -4.97 4.90 -11.31
N VAL A 110 -3.97 4.02 -11.42
CA VAL A 110 -2.91 4.13 -12.43
C VAL A 110 -3.51 4.08 -13.83
N ASP A 111 -4.33 3.06 -14.11
CA ASP A 111 -4.98 2.89 -15.42
C ASP A 111 -5.85 4.08 -15.83
N SER A 112 -6.51 4.71 -14.85
CA SER A 112 -7.37 5.89 -15.02
C SER A 112 -6.64 7.22 -14.88
N GLN A 113 -5.31 7.24 -14.68
CA GLN A 113 -4.51 8.44 -14.43
C GLN A 113 -5.02 9.29 -13.26
N ARG A 114 -5.59 8.66 -12.24
CA ARG A 114 -6.12 9.30 -11.02
C ARG A 114 -5.11 9.22 -9.88
N ASP A 115 -4.01 9.94 -10.04
CA ASP A 115 -2.98 10.08 -9.00
C ASP A 115 -3.61 10.70 -7.72
N PRO A 116 -3.57 9.98 -6.58
CA PRO A 116 -4.11 10.47 -5.33
C PRO A 116 -3.22 11.54 -4.70
N GLN A 117 -1.93 11.63 -5.05
CA GLN A 117 -0.99 12.62 -4.53
C GLN A 117 -0.96 12.65 -2.99
N VAL A 118 -0.95 11.47 -2.36
CA VAL A 118 -0.79 11.39 -0.90
C VAL A 118 0.58 11.95 -0.51
N PRO A 119 0.70 12.77 0.54
CA PRO A 119 1.96 13.43 0.89
C PRO A 119 3.17 12.50 1.09
N ILE A 120 2.95 11.24 1.50
CA ILE A 120 4.01 10.24 1.71
C ILE A 120 4.34 9.42 0.46
N GLN A 121 3.68 9.68 -0.66
CA GLN A 121 3.86 8.97 -1.93
C GLN A 121 5.34 8.92 -2.35
N SER A 122 5.74 7.78 -2.90
CA SER A 122 7.05 7.64 -3.53
C SER A 122 7.10 8.46 -4.83
N PRO A 123 8.23 9.16 -5.12
CA PRO A 123 8.45 9.80 -6.42
C PRO A 123 8.34 8.85 -7.62
N THR A 124 8.56 7.54 -7.45
CA THR A 124 8.44 6.57 -8.54
C THR A 124 7.00 6.50 -9.06
N LEU A 125 6.00 6.72 -8.19
CA LEU A 125 4.60 6.69 -8.59
C LEU A 125 4.25 7.82 -9.56
N ASP A 126 4.91 8.98 -9.50
CA ASP A 126 4.69 10.09 -10.45
C ASP A 126 4.93 9.63 -11.90
N TYR A 127 5.97 8.82 -12.13
CA TYR A 127 6.28 8.24 -13.44
C TYR A 127 5.27 7.16 -13.84
N LEU A 128 4.85 6.31 -12.91
CA LEU A 128 3.86 5.26 -13.17
C LEU A 128 2.49 5.85 -13.57
N PHE A 129 2.02 6.87 -12.83
CA PHE A 129 0.77 7.58 -13.14
C PHE A 129 0.84 8.40 -14.44
N ALA A 130 2.01 8.90 -14.82
CA ALA A 130 2.19 9.65 -16.07
C ALA A 130 2.15 8.76 -17.33
N HIS A 131 2.40 7.45 -17.20
CA HIS A 131 2.59 6.54 -18.34
C HIS A 131 1.85 5.19 -18.19
N PRO A 132 0.56 5.15 -17.83
CA PRO A 132 -0.15 3.90 -17.60
C PRO A 132 -0.35 3.08 -18.87
N ASP A 133 -0.26 3.70 -20.05
CA ASP A 133 -0.30 3.01 -21.34
C ASP A 133 0.90 2.11 -21.59
N ARG A 134 1.96 2.22 -20.77
CA ARG A 134 3.18 1.40 -20.86
C ARG A 134 3.18 0.21 -19.89
N ILE A 135 2.14 0.04 -19.10
CA ILE A 135 2.06 -1.04 -18.10
C ILE A 135 1.01 -2.05 -18.57
N SER A 136 1.41 -3.32 -18.62
CA SER A 136 0.48 -4.45 -18.71
C SER A 136 0.41 -5.11 -17.35
N THR A 137 -0.79 -5.23 -16.77
CA THR A 137 -1.02 -5.78 -15.43
C THR A 137 -1.87 -7.05 -15.52
N GLU A 138 -1.43 -8.09 -14.81
CA GLU A 138 -2.18 -9.32 -14.56
C GLU A 138 -2.29 -9.53 -13.04
N ILE A 139 -3.49 -9.92 -12.60
CA ILE A 139 -3.84 -10.07 -11.18
C ILE A 139 -4.37 -11.48 -10.98
N GLU A 140 -3.75 -12.23 -10.07
CA GLU A 140 -4.17 -13.59 -9.69
C GLU A 140 -4.39 -13.64 -8.17
N PRO A 141 -5.64 -13.80 -7.70
CA PRO A 141 -5.93 -14.07 -6.30
C PRO A 141 -5.32 -15.40 -5.84
N THR A 142 -4.88 -15.47 -4.58
CA THR A 142 -4.54 -16.72 -3.87
C THR A 142 -5.46 -16.91 -2.67
N ASP A 143 -5.38 -18.05 -2.00
CA ASP A 143 -6.14 -18.31 -0.77
C ASP A 143 -5.83 -17.30 0.36
N PHE A 144 -4.63 -16.71 0.32
CA PHE A 144 -4.11 -15.84 1.38
C PHE A 144 -3.63 -14.49 0.87
N GLY A 145 -3.87 -14.13 -0.39
CA GLY A 145 -3.23 -12.94 -0.94
C GLY A 145 -3.44 -12.71 -2.42
N LEU A 146 -2.50 -11.95 -2.98
CA LEU A 146 -2.57 -11.46 -4.34
C LEU A 146 -1.21 -11.60 -5.02
N ILE A 147 -1.24 -12.18 -6.22
CA ILE A 147 -0.15 -12.11 -7.17
C ILE A 147 -0.45 -10.99 -8.15
N VAL A 148 0.53 -10.10 -8.35
CA VAL A 148 0.47 -9.07 -9.38
C VAL A 148 1.70 -9.19 -10.26
N THR A 149 1.46 -9.37 -11.56
CA THR A 149 2.50 -9.34 -12.59
C THR A 149 2.34 -8.05 -13.40
N GLN A 150 3.38 -7.22 -13.43
CA GLN A 150 3.40 -6.00 -14.24
C GLN A 150 4.59 -6.02 -15.18
N THR A 151 4.33 -5.78 -16.47
CA THR A 151 5.36 -5.83 -17.52
C THR A 151 5.28 -4.62 -18.45
N SER A 152 6.40 -4.30 -19.09
CA SER A 152 6.54 -3.23 -20.08
C SER A 152 7.62 -3.57 -21.12
N ASP A 153 7.45 -3.06 -22.34
CA ASP A 153 8.48 -3.06 -23.38
C ASP A 153 9.41 -1.83 -23.30
N ASP A 154 9.07 -0.84 -22.46
CA ASP A 154 9.90 0.34 -22.18
C ASP A 154 10.85 0.05 -21.01
N PRO A 155 12.19 0.02 -21.25
CA PRO A 155 13.17 -0.25 -20.20
C PRO A 155 13.08 0.70 -19.00
N LYS A 156 12.69 1.97 -19.21
CA LYS A 156 12.53 2.93 -18.11
C LYS A 156 11.33 2.60 -17.22
N MET A 157 10.25 2.10 -17.82
CA MET A 157 9.10 1.63 -17.08
C MET A 157 9.42 0.33 -16.32
N VAL A 158 10.22 -0.57 -16.89
CA VAL A 158 10.71 -1.76 -16.17
C VAL A 158 11.50 -1.36 -14.92
N GLU A 159 12.42 -0.39 -15.04
CA GLU A 159 13.19 0.14 -13.91
C GLU A 159 12.28 0.80 -12.85
N ALA A 160 11.28 1.57 -13.28
CA ALA A 160 10.31 2.19 -12.37
C ALA A 160 9.47 1.15 -11.63
N LEU A 161 8.98 0.10 -12.32
CA LEU A 161 8.24 -1.00 -11.68
C LEU A 161 9.10 -1.73 -10.65
N GLN A 162 10.36 -2.01 -10.98
CA GLN A 162 11.29 -2.70 -10.06
C GLN A 162 11.64 -1.83 -8.84
N THR A 163 11.87 -0.54 -9.05
CA THR A 163 12.08 0.43 -7.97
C THR A 163 10.85 0.49 -7.06
N HIS A 164 9.66 0.68 -7.62
CA HIS A 164 8.43 0.71 -6.85
C HIS A 164 8.19 -0.60 -6.08
N ALA A 165 8.46 -1.75 -6.70
CA ALA A 165 8.35 -3.03 -6.03
C ALA A 165 9.30 -3.15 -4.83
N ALA A 166 10.51 -2.58 -4.90
CA ALA A 166 11.44 -2.54 -3.77
C ALA A 166 10.94 -1.62 -2.64
N GLU A 167 10.39 -0.46 -2.97
CA GLU A 167 9.81 0.47 -1.98
C GLU A 167 8.64 -0.16 -1.22
N VAL A 168 7.75 -0.86 -1.93
CA VAL A 168 6.62 -1.58 -1.30
C VAL A 168 7.11 -2.77 -0.47
N SER A 169 8.21 -3.44 -0.85
CA SER A 169 8.84 -4.49 0.00
C SER A 169 9.28 -3.90 1.33
N ASP A 170 9.88 -2.72 1.28
CA ASP A 170 10.44 -2.05 2.44
C ASP A 170 9.33 -1.54 3.39
N LEU A 171 8.24 -1.03 2.82
CA LEU A 171 7.00 -0.72 3.54
C LEU A 171 6.39 -1.96 4.21
N ALA A 172 6.22 -3.06 3.48
CA ALA A 172 5.71 -4.29 4.07
C ALA A 172 6.61 -4.80 5.23
N ALA A 173 7.92 -4.64 5.10
CA ALA A 173 8.87 -5.07 6.12
C ALA A 173 8.90 -4.16 7.36
N ARG A 174 8.78 -2.83 7.19
CA ARG A 174 9.12 -1.84 8.25
C ARG A 174 8.03 -0.80 8.53
N GLY A 175 6.91 -0.83 7.82
CA GLY A 175 5.79 0.09 8.00
C GLY A 175 6.22 1.55 7.82
N MET A 176 5.74 2.43 8.70
CA MET A 176 6.01 3.87 8.64
C MET A 176 7.50 4.25 8.77
N GLN A 177 8.33 3.37 9.32
CA GLN A 177 9.76 3.65 9.42
C GLN A 177 10.41 3.83 8.04
N SER A 178 10.06 3.01 7.05
CA SER A 178 10.62 3.14 5.70
C SER A 178 10.20 4.46 5.03
N VAL A 179 8.97 4.91 5.29
CA VAL A 179 8.46 6.20 4.80
C VAL A 179 9.25 7.35 5.40
N HIS A 180 9.44 7.38 6.72
CA HIS A 180 10.19 8.43 7.40
C HIS A 180 11.62 8.53 6.87
N GLU A 181 12.30 7.40 6.71
CA GLU A 181 13.67 7.36 6.18
C GLU A 181 13.74 7.80 4.71
N SER A 182 12.81 7.35 3.87
CA SER A 182 12.70 7.79 2.47
C SER A 182 12.47 9.30 2.37
N MET A 183 11.62 9.88 3.21
CA MET A 183 11.38 11.33 3.25
C MET A 183 12.63 12.10 3.69
N MET A 184 13.31 11.66 4.75
CA MET A 184 14.55 12.29 5.21
C MET A 184 15.66 12.22 4.13
N GLY A 185 15.81 11.08 3.45
CA GLY A 185 16.77 10.92 2.36
C GLY A 185 16.52 11.87 1.18
N ARG A 186 15.24 12.13 0.86
CA ARG A 186 14.85 13.09 -0.18
C ARG A 186 15.21 14.53 0.17
N HIS A 187 15.04 14.93 1.44
CA HIS A 187 15.40 16.28 1.88
C HIS A 187 16.91 16.56 1.84
N HIS A 188 17.76 15.53 1.90
CA HIS A 188 19.21 15.70 1.83
C HIS A 188 19.79 15.68 0.41
N THR A 189 19.00 15.23 -0.57
CA THR A 189 19.42 15.10 -1.97
C THR A 189 18.90 16.21 -2.87
N ASN A 190 18.12 17.15 -2.32
CA ASN A 190 17.55 18.33 -2.97
C ASN A 190 18.25 19.61 -2.49
#